data_AF-A0A5E8AWV3-F1
#
_entry.id   AF-A0A5E8AWV3-F1
#
_cell.length_a   1.000
_cell.length_b   1.000
_cell.length_c   1.000
_cell.angle_alpha   90.00
_cell.angle_beta   90.00
_cell.angle_gamma   90.00
#
_symmetry.space_group_name_H-M   'P 1'
#
loop_
_entity.id
_entity.type
_entity.pdbx_description
1 polymer ?
#
loop_
_entity_poly.entity_id
_entity_poly.type
_entity_poly.pdbx_seq_one_letter_code
_entity_poly.pdbx_strand_id
1 'polypeptide(L)'
;MSAEPSFTFYTYSSAVEPLEARWRDDGVGDAFFGNADAARAAIEELRDAVANEPGHDCPSMRLERIETVPVTRDAFLALLNDGVGSIVRNYDIIDTIGGN
;
A
#
# COMPACT_ATOMS: atom_id res chain seq x y z
N MET A 1 -12.06 -18.43 23.66
CA MET A 1 -12.18 -17.14 22.96
C MET A 1 -11.26 -17.22 21.75
N SER A 2 -11.81 -17.19 20.54
CA SER A 2 -10.99 -17.12 19.34
C SER A 2 -10.41 -15.71 19.26
N ALA A 3 -9.09 -15.57 19.15
CA ALA A 3 -8.48 -14.28 18.90
C ALA A 3 -9.02 -13.74 17.57
N GLU A 4 -9.38 -12.46 17.54
CA GLU A 4 -9.82 -11.81 16.31
C GLU A 4 -8.66 -11.84 15.30
N PRO A 5 -8.91 -12.24 14.05
CA PRO A 5 -7.84 -12.40 13.07
C PRO A 5 -7.24 -11.04 12.70
N SER A 6 -5.91 -11.02 12.60
CA SER A 6 -5.17 -9.97 11.88
C SER A 6 -4.90 -10.47 10.47
N PHE A 7 -4.86 -9.55 9.50
CA PHE A 7 -4.65 -9.90 8.09
C PHE A 7 -3.38 -9.27 7.56
N THR A 8 -2.77 -9.94 6.58
CA THR A 8 -1.69 -9.39 5.78
C THR A 8 -2.22 -8.96 4.43
N PHE A 9 -1.91 -7.73 4.03
CA PHE A 9 -2.20 -7.21 2.69
C PHE A 9 -0.94 -6.62 2.07
N TYR A 10 -1.04 -6.33 0.79
CA TYR A 10 0.04 -5.74 0.01
C TYR A 10 -0.47 -4.50 -0.69
N THR A 11 0.41 -3.54 -0.89
CA THR A 11 0.12 -2.29 -1.59
C THR A 11 1.42 -1.77 -2.19
N TYR A 12 1.37 -0.63 -2.88
CA TYR A 12 2.54 0.01 -3.42
C TYR A 12 2.50 1.51 -3.19
N SER A 13 3.66 2.14 -3.25
CA SER A 13 3.79 3.60 -3.18
C SER A 13 4.96 4.07 -4.04
N SER A 14 4.99 5.37 -4.35
CA SER A 14 6.16 5.98 -4.97
C SER A 14 7.32 6.05 -3.98
N ALA A 15 8.52 5.69 -4.41
CA ALA A 15 9.73 5.81 -3.58
C ALA A 15 10.16 7.26 -3.33
N VAL A 16 9.55 8.22 -4.04
CA VAL A 16 9.85 9.66 -3.95
C VAL A 16 9.13 10.30 -2.75
N GLU A 17 8.06 9.68 -2.26
CA GLU A 17 7.30 10.25 -1.14
C GLU A 17 7.96 9.97 0.23
N PRO A 18 7.94 10.96 1.13
CA PRO A 18 8.37 10.77 2.51
C PRO A 18 7.44 9.74 3.18
N LEU A 19 8.04 8.78 3.88
CA LEU A 19 7.31 7.66 4.47
C LEU A 19 6.26 8.12 5.49
N GLU A 20 6.49 9.27 6.12
CA GLU A 20 5.60 9.91 7.08
C GLU A 20 4.26 10.36 6.45
N ALA A 21 4.22 10.53 5.13
CA ALA A 21 3.02 10.91 4.39
C ALA A 21 2.08 9.73 4.07
N ARG A 22 2.63 8.52 4.05
CA ARG A 22 2.07 7.33 3.40
C ARG A 22 0.66 6.95 3.85
N TRP A 23 0.34 7.19 5.11
CA TRP A 23 -0.93 6.80 5.72
C TRP A 23 -1.89 7.95 5.94
N ARG A 24 -1.57 9.14 5.42
CA ARG A 24 -2.50 10.27 5.48
C ARG A 24 -3.64 10.00 4.50
N ASP A 25 -4.86 10.25 4.96
CA ASP A 25 -6.03 10.28 4.08
C ASP A 25 -6.01 11.60 3.30
N ASP A 26 -5.23 11.64 2.23
CA ASP A 26 -5.15 12.79 1.31
C ASP A 26 -6.14 12.67 0.13
N GLY A 27 -7.02 11.66 0.17
CA GLY A 27 -7.99 11.35 -0.88
C GLY A 27 -7.40 10.62 -2.10
N VAL A 28 -6.09 10.32 -2.11
CA VAL A 28 -5.44 9.48 -3.12
C VAL A 28 -5.40 8.05 -2.58
N GLY A 29 -6.38 7.24 -2.98
CA GLY A 29 -6.47 5.86 -2.52
C GLY A 29 -5.45 4.96 -3.23
N ASP A 30 -4.47 4.45 -2.50
CA ASP A 30 -3.65 3.33 -2.99
C ASP A 30 -4.45 2.04 -3.05
N ALA A 31 -4.18 1.22 -4.07
CA ALA A 31 -4.78 -0.10 -4.18
C ALA A 31 -4.19 -1.07 -3.15
N PHE A 32 -5.05 -1.90 -2.54
CA PHE A 32 -4.66 -2.98 -1.64
C PHE A 32 -4.94 -4.35 -2.29
N PHE A 33 -4.04 -5.30 -2.05
CA PHE A 33 -4.02 -6.62 -2.67
C PHE A 33 -3.87 -7.72 -1.63
N GLY A 34 -4.43 -8.89 -1.93
CA GLY A 34 -4.33 -10.06 -1.04
C GLY A 34 -2.98 -10.79 -1.10
N ASN A 35 -2.13 -10.51 -2.09
CA ASN A 35 -0.80 -11.12 -2.23
C ASN A 35 0.19 -10.18 -2.93
N ALA A 36 1.48 -10.47 -2.75
CA ALA A 36 2.59 -9.68 -3.29
C ALA A 36 2.63 -9.67 -4.83
N ASP A 37 2.27 -10.78 -5.48
CA ASP A 37 2.35 -10.92 -6.93
C ASP A 37 1.30 -10.05 -7.64
N ALA A 38 0.09 -9.94 -7.08
CA ALA A 38 -0.94 -9.04 -7.58
C ALA A 38 -0.54 -7.58 -7.45
N ALA A 39 0.07 -7.19 -6.33
CA ALA A 39 0.61 -5.84 -6.14
C ALA A 39 1.77 -5.55 -7.10
N ARG A 40 2.67 -6.53 -7.33
CA ARG A 40 3.75 -6.43 -8.31
C ARG A 40 3.22 -6.27 -9.73
N ALA A 41 2.24 -7.07 -10.13
CA ALA A 41 1.61 -6.96 -11.44
C ALA A 41 0.97 -5.57 -11.67
N ALA A 42 0.35 -5.00 -10.63
CA ALA A 42 -0.21 -3.65 -10.71
C ALA A 42 0.89 -2.56 -10.84
N ILE A 43 2.05 -2.73 -10.19
CA ILE A 43 3.22 -1.86 -10.40
C ILE A 43 3.70 -1.96 -11.85
N GLU A 44 3.81 -3.17 -12.40
CA GLU A 44 4.24 -3.39 -13.79
C GLU A 44 3.27 -2.76 -14.79
N GLU A 45 1.96 -2.93 -14.60
CA GLU A 45 0.93 -2.31 -15.43
C GLU A 45 0.99 -0.78 -15.39
N LEU A 46 1.17 -0.19 -14.20
CA LEU A 46 1.37 1.26 -14.04
C LEU A 46 2.61 1.74 -14.79
N ARG A 47 3.71 0.98 -14.72
CA ARG A 47 4.96 1.31 -15.41
C ARG A 47 4.82 1.24 -16.92
N ASP A 48 4.14 0.21 -17.43
CA ASP A 48 3.86 0.06 -18.86
C ASP A 48 2.98 1.22 -19.36
N ALA A 49 1.97 1.63 -18.59
CA ALA A 49 1.14 2.79 -18.93
C ALA A 49 1.98 4.08 -19.06
N VAL A 50 2.87 4.35 -18.09
CA VAL A 50 3.74 5.53 -18.11
C VAL A 50 4.79 5.45 -19.23
N ALA A 51 5.37 4.28 -19.49
CA ALA A 51 6.36 4.10 -20.55
C ALA A 51 5.82 4.41 -21.96
N ASN A 52 4.50 4.32 -22.15
CA ASN A 52 3.83 4.71 -23.38
C ASN A 52 3.57 6.22 -23.51
N GLU A 53 3.85 7.01 -22.46
CA GLU A 53 3.70 8.47 -22.45
C GLU A 53 5.06 9.18 -22.63
N PRO A 54 5.29 9.88 -23.76
CA PRO A 54 6.57 10.52 -24.02
C PRO A 54 6.85 11.67 -23.03
N GLY A 55 7.99 11.59 -22.35
CA GLY A 55 8.46 12.61 -21.40
C GLY A 55 8.13 12.33 -19.93
N HIS A 56 7.56 11.17 -19.61
CA HIS A 56 7.29 10.75 -18.24
C HIS A 56 8.16 9.55 -17.86
N ASP A 57 9.01 9.73 -16.85
CA ASP A 57 9.70 8.62 -16.19
C ASP A 57 8.85 8.13 -15.01
N CYS A 58 8.52 6.84 -15.01
CA CYS A 58 7.88 6.23 -13.86
C CYS A 58 8.90 6.13 -12.71
N PRO A 59 8.64 6.76 -11.54
CA PRO A 59 9.54 6.67 -10.40
C PRO A 59 9.71 5.22 -9.95
N SER A 60 10.76 4.95 -9.17
CA SER A 60 10.83 3.69 -8.42
C SER A 60 9.60 3.54 -7.55
N MET A 61 9.03 2.34 -7.54
CA MET A 61 7.85 2.00 -6.75
C MET A 61 8.26 1.05 -5.62
N ARG A 62 7.77 1.28 -4.41
CA ARG A 62 7.95 0.37 -3.29
C ARG A 62 6.82 -0.65 -3.31
N LEU A 63 7.15 -1.93 -3.15
CA LEU A 63 6.18 -2.96 -2.82
C LEU A 63 6.15 -3.11 -1.31
N GLU A 64 4.95 -3.06 -0.76
CA GLU A 64 4.74 -2.91 0.66
C GLU A 64 3.88 -4.06 1.18
N ARG A 65 4.22 -4.54 2.37
CA ARG A 65 3.44 -5.50 3.13
C ARG A 65 2.92 -4.80 4.37
N ILE A 66 1.62 -4.92 4.61
CA ILE A 66 1.00 -4.44 5.86
C ILE A 66 0.39 -5.59 6.64
N GLU A 67 0.39 -5.44 7.96
CA GLU A 67 -0.37 -6.26 8.88
C GLU A 67 -1.41 -5.37 9.55
N THR A 68 -2.66 -5.81 9.57
CA THR A 68 -3.71 -5.09 10.29
C THR A 68 -3.61 -5.33 11.79
N VAL A 69 -4.14 -4.42 12.60
CA VAL A 69 -4.62 -4.77 13.95
C VAL A 69 -5.72 -5.85 13.83
N PRO A 70 -6.07 -6.57 14.91
CA PRO A 70 -7.21 -7.48 14.89
C PRO A 70 -8.47 -6.78 14.39
N VAL A 71 -9.21 -7.42 13.49
CA VAL A 71 -10.38 -6.80 12.84
C VAL A 71 -11.57 -6.81 13.81
N THR A 72 -11.55 -5.86 14.72
CA THR A 72 -12.58 -5.62 15.72
C THR A 72 -13.57 -4.56 15.22
N ARG A 73 -14.69 -4.39 15.93
CA ARG A 73 -15.61 -3.27 15.67
C ARG A 73 -14.91 -1.92 15.80
N ASP A 74 -14.02 -1.77 16.78
CA ASP A 74 -13.32 -0.51 17.04
C ASP A 74 -12.29 -0.22 15.96
N ALA A 75 -11.58 -1.23 15.47
CA ALA A 75 -10.68 -1.10 14.34
C ALA A 75 -11.42 -0.66 13.06
N PHE A 76 -12.60 -1.25 12.82
CA PHE A 76 -13.43 -0.85 11.67
C PHE A 76 -13.96 0.58 11.82
N LEU A 77 -14.34 1.00 13.03
CA LEU A 77 -14.75 2.38 13.29
C LEU A 77 -13.60 3.37 13.06
N ALA A 78 -12.38 3.03 13.48
CA ALA A 78 -11.19 3.84 13.23
C ALA A 78 -10.90 3.94 11.72
N LEU A 79 -10.98 2.82 10.98
CA LEU A 79 -10.84 2.83 9.52
C LEU A 79 -11.79 3.82 8.84
N LEU A 80 -13.06 3.86 9.26
CA LEU A 80 -14.07 4.72 8.65
C LEU A 80 -13.87 6.21 8.97
N ASN A 81 -13.29 6.55 10.11
CA ASN A 81 -13.14 7.94 10.56
C ASN A 81 -11.76 8.51 10.26
N ASP A 82 -10.71 7.67 10.35
CA ASP A 82 -9.30 8.07 10.35
C ASP A 82 -8.51 7.47 9.17
N GLY A 83 -9.14 6.62 8.36
CA GLY A 83 -8.54 5.99 7.19
C GLY A 83 -7.67 4.77 7.50
N VAL A 84 -7.01 4.23 6.48
CA VAL A 84 -6.29 2.95 6.55
C VAL A 84 -5.15 2.95 7.58
N GLY A 85 -4.46 4.09 7.76
CA GLY A 85 -3.38 4.21 8.74
C GLY A 85 -3.77 3.79 10.16
N SER A 86 -5.03 3.99 10.53
CA SER A 86 -5.56 3.62 11.86
C SER A 86 -5.57 2.12 12.15
N ILE A 87 -5.61 1.29 11.11
CA ILE A 87 -5.67 -0.17 11.24
C ILE A 87 -4.36 -0.86 10.89
N VAL A 88 -3.33 -0.13 10.45
CA VAL A 88 -2.01 -0.69 10.15
C VAL A 88 -1.24 -0.90 11.44
N ARG A 89 -0.98 -2.16 11.80
CA ARG A 89 -0.17 -2.53 12.95
C ARG A 89 1.32 -2.52 12.61
N ASN A 90 1.68 -3.17 11.50
CA ASN A 90 3.04 -3.27 10.99
C ASN A 90 3.05 -2.96 9.51
N TYR A 91 4.18 -2.43 9.05
CA TYR A 91 4.42 -2.07 7.66
C TYR A 91 5.88 -2.37 7.32
N ASP A 92 6.10 -3.09 6.22
CA ASP A 92 7.41 -3.45 5.70
C ASP A 92 7.49 -3.09 4.21
N ILE A 93 8.58 -2.46 3.78
CA ILE A 93 8.96 -2.40 2.36
C ILE A 93 9.64 -3.72 2.03
N ILE A 94 9.02 -4.53 1.18
CA ILE A 94 9.52 -5.86 0.83
C ILE A 94 10.26 -5.90 -0.51
N ASP A 95 10.05 -4.91 -1.36
CA ASP A 95 10.73 -4.77 -2.65
C ASP A 95 10.76 -3.30 -3.09
N THR A 96 11.67 -2.97 -4.00
CA THR A 96 11.67 -1.67 -4.72
C THR A 96 11.89 -1.95 -6.19
N ILE A 97 10.89 -1.61 -7.00
CA ILE A 97 10.79 -1.97 -8.40
C ILE A 97 10.96 -0.70 -9.24
N GLY A 98 11.94 -0.72 -10.14
CA GLY A 98 12.30 0.43 -10.98
C GLY A 98 13.33 1.36 -10.34
N GLY A 99 13.75 2.36 -11.11
CA GLY A 99 14.94 3.17 -10.83
C GLY A 99 16.21 2.47 -11.30
N ASN A 100 17.06 3.19 -12.01
CA ASN A 100 18.41 2.76 -12.38
C ASN A 100 19.41 3.38 -11.41
#